data_AF-A0A517ZCK6-F1
#
_entry.id   AF-A0A517ZCK6-F1
#
_cell.length_a   1.000
_cell.length_b   1.000
_cell.length_c   1.000
_cell.angle_alpha   90.00
_cell.angle_beta   90.00
_cell.angle_gamma   90.00
#
_symmetry.space_group_name_H-M   'P 1'
#
loop_
_entity.id
_entity.type
_entity.pdbx_description
1 polymer ?
#
loop_
_entity_poly.entity_id
_entity_poly.type
_entity_poly.pdbx_seq_one_letter_code
_entity_poly.pdbx_strand_id
1 'polypeptide(L)'
;MNFVSRLVFLSLVVLVLSGSGRVHAAQSIEEFNKLESKWDRLVGATFELEGRYSLFTPKEIRFRRCGMRFILEQSFPRPRGTSNIGVSGRLTKVDGKVAFLVTDLKPMPSDMEALAVRRAGINTARPDSWYAVADWARQRGTFYDDDELLDAAKELYRQGLLTERRDLEDVDASSLGRLAAKAAELDLSESFIRELHHEAGIIEFERLRNIKRADLEPLRQRIVQQLPAAETPVENVDAKLLEAWNTDPIDTYRKTPPEKRDVLDRLLYRQVTRQMIQRDAEQDDSNALAIAARIEKELPELSDLAESYRKKGYAYEVSRADRLSRREMLTLAERFRKNEDSEHATQVIKSWLEAREPVRRREGALSLIAHAEDYIDLLSDKDKAAELYQDALALNPDLRSASDWLRRNGWTRVGDDWLRPGEMPPETVDPLDQAVREGRVQVGMTEQQARAALGGKPEGRVRLVSLGRVEEVWLYPNLGVAVRLSRNALTGRAEVVAVSNLREMPPAP
;
A
#
# COMPACT_ATOMS: atom_id res chain seq x y z
N MET A 1 5.13 45.90 -37.57
CA MET A 1 6.00 47.09 -37.66
C MET A 1 7.38 46.71 -37.19
N ASN A 2 8.36 46.92 -38.08
CA ASN A 2 9.81 47.06 -37.89
C ASN A 2 10.59 45.85 -37.32
N PHE A 3 11.27 45.07 -38.16
CA PHE A 3 12.64 45.29 -38.68
C PHE A 3 13.69 45.42 -37.56
N VAL A 4 14.46 44.35 -37.29
CA VAL A 4 15.93 44.41 -37.14
C VAL A 4 16.56 43.06 -37.50
N SER A 5 17.35 43.10 -38.59
CA SER A 5 18.58 42.37 -38.94
C SER A 5 18.71 40.86 -38.82
N ARG A 6 18.51 40.22 -39.99
CA ARG A 6 19.35 39.14 -40.51
C ARG A 6 20.77 39.68 -40.79
N LEU A 7 21.80 39.20 -40.08
CA LEU A 7 23.19 39.48 -40.45
C LEU A 7 24.17 38.53 -39.72
N VAL A 8 24.33 37.29 -40.20
CA VAL A 8 25.61 36.54 -40.29
C VAL A 8 25.37 35.36 -41.25
N PHE A 9 25.46 35.59 -42.55
CA PHE A 9 25.58 34.53 -43.56
C PHE A 9 26.38 35.07 -44.73
N LEU A 10 27.65 35.40 -44.51
CA LEU A 10 28.57 35.72 -45.60
C LEU A 10 30.02 35.53 -45.15
N SER A 11 30.52 34.29 -45.20
CA SER A 11 31.96 34.00 -45.19
C SER A 11 32.21 32.58 -45.66
N LEU A 12 31.92 32.30 -46.94
CA LEU A 12 32.51 31.13 -47.60
C LEU A 12 32.49 31.24 -49.13
N VAL A 13 33.05 32.31 -49.70
CA VAL A 13 33.55 32.27 -51.09
C VAL A 13 34.73 33.23 -51.16
N VAL A 14 35.93 32.68 -51.35
CA VAL A 14 37.10 33.18 -52.11
C VAL A 14 38.35 32.55 -51.48
N LEU A 15 38.77 31.41 -52.02
CA LEU A 15 40.20 31.08 -52.24
C LEU A 15 40.27 29.84 -53.14
N VAL A 16 40.00 30.03 -54.42
CA VAL A 16 40.51 29.14 -55.47
C VAL A 16 41.44 30.01 -56.28
N LEU A 17 42.74 29.92 -56.00
CA LEU A 17 43.84 30.11 -56.93
C LEU A 17 45.18 29.96 -56.19
N SER A 18 46.02 29.07 -56.73
CA SER A 18 47.47 28.90 -56.52
C SER A 18 47.89 27.77 -55.56
N GLY A 19 48.63 26.82 -56.14
CA GLY A 19 48.98 25.52 -55.57
C GLY A 19 49.86 25.58 -54.32
N SER A 20 49.72 24.53 -53.50
CA SER A 20 50.81 23.71 -52.95
C SER A 20 50.19 22.63 -52.05
N GLY A 21 50.30 21.37 -52.47
CA GLY A 21 50.37 20.15 -51.65
C GLY A 21 49.67 20.08 -50.29
N ARG A 22 48.39 20.45 -50.19
CA ARG A 22 47.53 19.90 -49.13
C ARG A 22 46.80 18.70 -49.73
N VAL A 23 46.95 17.53 -49.11
CA VAL A 23 46.05 16.39 -49.31
C VAL A 23 44.69 16.88 -48.81
N HIS A 24 43.94 17.54 -49.67
CA HIS A 24 42.55 17.86 -49.39
C HIS A 24 41.81 16.53 -49.35
N ALA A 25 41.13 16.25 -48.25
CA ALA A 25 40.20 15.13 -48.20
C ALA A 25 39.22 15.27 -49.38
N ALA A 26 38.98 14.18 -50.11
CA ALA A 26 38.05 14.19 -51.23
C ALA A 26 36.67 14.68 -50.75
N GLN A 27 36.09 15.61 -51.50
CA GLN A 27 34.79 16.20 -51.23
C GLN A 27 33.69 15.17 -51.50
N SER A 28 32.67 15.10 -50.65
CA SER A 28 31.57 14.16 -50.88
C SER A 28 30.70 14.58 -52.07
N ILE A 29 30.09 13.61 -52.76
CA ILE A 29 29.10 13.89 -53.82
C ILE A 29 27.95 14.76 -53.32
N GLU A 30 27.54 14.62 -52.06
CA GLU A 30 26.53 15.49 -51.45
C GLU A 30 26.99 16.96 -51.45
N GLU A 31 28.21 17.24 -50.99
CA GLU A 31 28.75 18.59 -50.98
C GLU A 31 28.94 19.13 -52.40
N PHE A 32 29.34 18.27 -53.33
CA PHE A 32 29.49 18.65 -54.74
C PHE A 32 28.16 19.03 -55.38
N ASN A 33 27.07 18.33 -55.03
CA ASN A 33 25.72 18.66 -55.48
C ASN A 33 25.24 20.02 -54.97
N LYS A 34 25.73 20.52 -53.83
CA LYS A 34 25.43 21.88 -53.35
C LYS A 34 25.93 22.96 -54.33
N LEU A 35 26.82 22.61 -55.25
CA LEU A 35 27.34 23.47 -56.32
C LEU A 35 26.59 23.32 -57.65
N GLU A 36 25.50 22.56 -57.72
CA GLU A 36 24.79 22.23 -58.97
C GLU A 36 24.46 23.46 -59.82
N SER A 37 23.87 24.49 -59.22
CA SER A 37 23.53 25.76 -59.89
C SER A 37 24.75 26.54 -60.44
N LYS A 38 25.97 26.17 -60.02
CA LYS A 38 27.22 26.83 -60.39
C LYS A 38 28.07 25.99 -61.33
N TRP A 39 27.71 24.74 -61.62
CA TRP A 39 28.55 23.82 -62.40
C TRP A 39 28.97 24.38 -63.77
N ASP A 40 28.07 25.05 -64.50
CA ASP A 40 28.41 25.70 -65.78
C ASP A 40 29.52 26.75 -65.66
N ARG A 41 29.57 27.50 -64.55
CA ARG A 41 30.59 28.51 -64.28
C ARG A 41 31.91 27.90 -63.78
N LEU A 42 31.86 26.64 -63.36
CA LEU A 42 33.00 25.90 -62.82
C LEU A 42 33.62 24.97 -63.86
N VAL A 43 33.21 25.04 -65.14
CA VAL A 43 33.87 24.31 -66.23
C VAL A 43 35.37 24.64 -66.26
N GLY A 44 36.20 23.60 -66.31
CA GLY A 44 37.66 23.68 -66.18
C GLY A 44 38.18 23.47 -64.76
N ALA A 45 37.35 23.67 -63.72
CA ALA A 45 37.75 23.44 -62.34
C ALA A 45 37.94 21.96 -62.04
N THR A 46 38.96 21.66 -61.24
CA THR A 46 39.32 20.30 -60.80
C THR A 46 38.71 19.98 -59.44
N PHE A 47 38.27 18.74 -59.26
CA PHE A 47 37.77 18.25 -57.97
C PHE A 47 38.30 16.85 -57.69
N GLU A 48 38.43 16.53 -56.41
CA GLU A 48 38.52 15.16 -55.91
C GLU A 48 37.21 14.85 -55.19
N LEU A 49 36.47 13.86 -55.68
CA LEU A 49 35.11 13.55 -55.24
C LEU A 49 35.01 12.13 -54.72
N GLU A 50 34.17 11.88 -53.71
CA GLU A 50 33.83 10.53 -53.24
C GLU A 50 32.32 10.30 -53.16
N GLY A 51 31.88 9.08 -53.47
CA GLY A 51 30.49 8.68 -53.23
C GLY A 51 30.15 7.26 -53.66
N ARG A 52 28.88 6.88 -53.48
CA ARG A 52 28.33 5.59 -53.94
C ARG A 52 28.03 5.65 -55.42
N TYR A 53 28.56 4.73 -56.22
CA TYR A 53 28.16 4.63 -57.62
C TYR A 53 26.91 3.77 -57.81
N SER A 54 26.07 4.12 -58.78
CA SER A 54 24.88 3.37 -59.21
C SER A 54 25.13 2.62 -60.52
N LEU A 55 25.96 3.16 -61.40
CA LEU A 55 26.32 2.58 -62.69
C LEU A 55 27.83 2.72 -62.91
N PHE A 56 28.45 1.66 -63.41
CA PHE A 56 29.86 1.67 -63.80
C PHE A 56 30.00 0.96 -65.15
N THR A 57 30.44 1.69 -66.16
CA THR A 57 30.74 1.17 -67.51
C THR A 57 32.17 1.53 -67.89
N PRO A 58 32.76 0.94 -68.96
CA PRO A 58 34.11 1.31 -69.40
C PRO A 58 34.30 2.78 -69.82
N LYS A 59 33.20 3.54 -70.03
CA LYS A 59 33.23 4.93 -70.51
C LYS A 59 32.60 5.94 -69.56
N GLU A 60 31.75 5.49 -68.64
CA GLU A 60 30.96 6.37 -67.77
C GLU A 60 30.67 5.72 -66.42
N ILE A 61 30.66 6.56 -65.39
CA ILE A 61 30.20 6.28 -64.04
C ILE A 61 28.99 7.19 -63.74
N ARG A 62 28.05 6.69 -62.96
CA ARG A 62 27.03 7.52 -62.30
C ARG A 62 27.08 7.32 -60.81
N PHE A 63 27.06 8.41 -60.06
CA PHE A 63 26.90 8.37 -58.63
C PHE A 63 25.42 8.30 -58.26
N ARG A 64 25.09 7.61 -57.16
CA ARG A 64 23.76 7.67 -56.55
C ARG A 64 23.49 9.10 -56.11
N ARG A 65 22.24 9.54 -56.29
CA ARG A 65 21.78 10.89 -55.95
C ARG A 65 22.64 12.02 -56.54
N CYS A 66 23.25 11.81 -57.71
CA CYS A 66 23.96 12.86 -58.46
C CYS A 66 23.47 12.91 -59.90
N GLY A 67 23.05 14.08 -60.36
CA GLY A 67 22.62 14.30 -61.74
C GLY A 67 23.78 14.42 -62.75
N MET A 68 25.01 14.60 -62.26
CA MET A 68 26.20 14.75 -63.09
C MET A 68 26.62 13.43 -63.73
N ARG A 69 26.98 13.47 -65.02
CA ARG A 69 27.63 12.34 -65.72
C ARG A 69 29.13 12.38 -65.50
N PHE A 70 29.72 11.25 -65.14
CA PHE A 70 31.16 11.12 -64.93
C PHE A 70 31.77 10.31 -66.08
N ILE A 71 32.45 10.97 -66.99
CA ILE A 71 33.02 10.37 -68.21
C ILE A 71 34.46 9.95 -67.91
N LEU A 72 34.81 8.72 -68.24
CA LEU A 72 36.14 8.18 -68.01
C LEU A 72 37.07 8.56 -69.17
N GLU A 73 38.17 9.28 -68.88
CA GLU A 73 39.17 9.65 -69.90
C GLU A 73 39.92 8.42 -70.43
N GLN A 74 40.05 7.39 -69.60
CA GLN A 74 40.66 6.10 -69.92
C GLN A 74 39.83 4.94 -69.34
N SER A 75 40.11 3.71 -69.77
CA SER A 75 39.44 2.53 -69.21
C SER A 75 39.98 2.23 -67.81
N PHE A 76 39.11 2.25 -66.79
CA PHE A 76 39.45 1.85 -65.42
C PHE A 76 38.87 0.47 -65.08
N PRO A 77 39.60 -0.38 -64.34
CA PRO A 77 39.04 -1.61 -63.83
C PRO A 77 37.90 -1.30 -62.85
N ARG A 78 36.79 -2.04 -62.95
CA ARG A 78 35.68 -1.89 -62.01
C ARG A 78 36.12 -2.29 -60.60
N PRO A 79 35.95 -1.43 -59.58
CA PRO A 79 36.25 -1.76 -58.19
C PRO A 79 35.46 -2.99 -57.72
N ARG A 80 36.15 -3.92 -57.06
CA ARG A 80 35.55 -5.13 -56.46
C ARG A 80 35.31 -4.92 -54.97
N GLY A 81 34.18 -5.44 -54.47
CA GLY A 81 33.87 -5.45 -53.04
C GLY A 81 33.44 -4.11 -52.43
N THR A 82 33.36 -3.03 -53.23
CA THR A 82 32.90 -1.72 -52.75
C THR A 82 31.98 -1.03 -53.75
N SER A 83 30.96 -0.36 -53.22
CA SER A 83 30.10 0.57 -53.95
C SER A 83 30.58 2.03 -53.85
N ASN A 84 31.58 2.30 -53.02
CA ASN A 84 32.17 3.61 -52.82
C ASN A 84 33.45 3.77 -53.65
N ILE A 85 33.57 4.89 -54.33
CA ILE A 85 34.75 5.22 -55.13
C ILE A 85 35.13 6.68 -54.93
N GLY A 86 36.43 6.95 -55.04
CA GLY A 86 37.00 8.28 -55.15
C GLY A 86 37.36 8.53 -56.60
N VAL A 87 37.01 9.69 -57.14
CA VAL A 87 37.36 10.12 -58.50
C VAL A 87 38.02 11.48 -58.45
N SER A 88 39.09 11.67 -59.20
CA SER A 88 39.67 12.99 -59.43
C SER A 88 39.54 13.35 -60.91
N GLY A 89 39.33 14.63 -61.18
CA GLY A 89 39.07 15.07 -62.55
C GLY A 89 38.64 16.53 -62.61
N ARG A 90 38.01 16.92 -63.72
CA ARG A 90 37.56 18.29 -63.96
C ARG A 90 36.19 18.38 -64.61
N LEU A 91 35.51 19.50 -64.37
CA LEU A 91 34.28 19.80 -65.11
C LEU A 91 34.58 20.19 -66.55
N THR A 92 33.80 19.67 -67.48
CA THR A 92 33.92 19.93 -68.93
C THR A 92 32.54 20.03 -69.56
N LYS A 93 32.47 20.38 -70.85
CA LYS A 93 31.25 20.29 -71.65
C LYS A 93 31.35 19.14 -72.64
N VAL A 94 30.38 18.24 -72.61
CA VAL A 94 30.20 17.16 -73.58
C VAL A 94 28.79 17.25 -74.14
N ASP A 95 28.68 17.32 -75.47
CA ASP A 95 27.42 17.52 -76.19
C ASP A 95 26.61 18.73 -75.67
N GLY A 96 27.31 19.82 -75.34
CA GLY A 96 26.72 21.05 -74.82
C GLY A 96 26.26 20.99 -73.35
N LYS A 97 26.35 19.85 -72.67
CA LYS A 97 25.99 19.67 -71.26
C LYS A 97 27.24 19.56 -70.38
N VAL A 98 27.14 20.03 -69.14
CA VAL A 98 28.24 19.87 -68.18
C VAL A 98 28.38 18.39 -67.81
N ALA A 99 29.62 17.91 -67.81
CA ALA A 99 30.00 16.56 -67.39
C ALA A 99 31.29 16.64 -66.56
N PHE A 100 31.54 15.63 -65.75
CA PHE A 100 32.80 15.49 -65.02
C PHE A 100 33.72 14.52 -65.78
N LEU A 101 34.87 15.00 -66.26
CA LEU A 101 35.89 14.16 -66.88
C LEU A 101 36.79 13.59 -65.79
N VAL A 102 36.70 12.27 -65.57
CA VAL A 102 37.47 11.51 -64.58
C VAL A 102 38.84 11.15 -65.17
N THR A 103 39.89 11.59 -64.48
CA THR A 103 41.29 11.34 -64.84
C THR A 103 41.96 10.33 -63.90
N ASP A 104 41.46 10.19 -62.68
CA ASP A 104 41.91 9.20 -61.71
C ASP A 104 40.74 8.57 -60.95
N LEU A 105 40.90 7.32 -60.55
CA LEU A 105 39.88 6.54 -59.84
C LEU A 105 40.53 5.62 -58.82
N LYS A 106 40.04 5.69 -57.58
CA LYS A 106 40.45 4.81 -56.49
C LYS A 106 39.25 4.15 -55.80
N PRO A 107 39.34 2.84 -55.46
CA PRO A 107 38.35 2.21 -54.59
C PRO A 107 38.38 2.87 -53.21
N MET A 108 37.21 3.08 -52.62
CA MET A 108 37.09 3.60 -51.25
C MET A 108 36.41 2.55 -50.37
N PRO A 109 36.65 2.56 -49.04
CA PRO A 109 35.88 1.73 -48.12
C PRO A 109 34.38 2.00 -48.27
N SER A 110 33.57 0.97 -48.08
CA SER A 110 32.13 1.15 -47.87
C SER A 110 31.87 2.07 -46.67
N ASP A 111 30.67 2.63 -46.58
CA ASP A 111 30.38 3.56 -45.48
C ASP A 111 30.42 2.88 -44.11
N MET A 112 30.03 1.61 -44.02
CA MET A 112 30.14 0.85 -42.78
C MET A 112 31.59 0.55 -42.40
N GLU A 113 32.47 0.28 -43.36
CA GLU A 113 33.91 0.15 -43.11
C GLU A 113 34.52 1.49 -42.69
N ALA A 114 34.16 2.58 -43.37
CA ALA A 114 34.59 3.93 -43.00
C ALA A 114 34.10 4.32 -41.60
N LEU A 115 32.87 3.94 -41.25
CA LEU A 115 32.31 4.12 -39.91
C LEU A 115 33.14 3.34 -38.88
N ALA A 116 33.47 2.07 -39.14
CA ALA A 116 34.27 1.25 -38.24
C ALA A 116 35.64 1.89 -37.95
N VAL A 117 36.32 2.40 -39.00
CA VAL A 117 37.60 3.12 -38.85
C VAL A 117 37.43 4.39 -38.02
N ARG A 118 36.38 5.19 -38.26
CA ARG A 118 36.09 6.40 -37.47
C ARG A 118 35.79 6.08 -36.02
N ARG A 119 35.02 5.02 -35.76
CA ARG A 119 34.70 4.53 -34.41
C ARG A 119 35.96 4.15 -33.64
N ALA A 120 36.93 3.50 -34.29
CA ALA A 120 38.20 3.16 -33.67
C ALA A 120 39.03 4.39 -33.24
N GLY A 121 38.78 5.56 -33.86
CA GLY A 121 39.43 6.83 -33.52
C GLY A 121 38.69 7.69 -32.49
N ILE A 122 37.55 7.23 -31.95
CA ILE A 122 36.77 8.00 -30.98
C ILE A 122 37.52 8.11 -29.66
N ASN A 123 37.67 9.33 -29.14
CA ASN A 123 38.02 9.53 -27.74
C ASN A 123 36.78 9.26 -26.88
N THR A 124 36.70 8.08 -26.28
CA THR A 124 35.55 7.60 -25.50
C THR A 124 35.28 8.41 -24.23
N ALA A 125 36.22 9.27 -23.81
CA ALA A 125 36.06 10.18 -22.70
C ALA A 125 35.40 11.51 -23.08
N ARG A 126 35.20 11.81 -24.38
CA ARG A 126 34.65 13.10 -24.84
C ARG A 126 33.33 12.92 -25.60
N PRO A 127 32.20 13.46 -25.12
CA PRO A 127 30.91 13.38 -25.80
C PRO A 127 30.96 13.88 -27.26
N ASP A 128 31.64 15.01 -27.49
CA ASP A 128 31.78 15.60 -28.82
C ASP A 128 32.42 14.67 -29.86
N SER A 129 33.33 13.78 -29.43
CA SER A 129 33.95 12.80 -30.34
C SER A 129 32.95 11.75 -30.82
N TRP A 130 31.99 11.36 -29.97
CA TRP A 130 30.89 10.49 -30.37
C TRP A 130 29.94 11.20 -31.34
N TYR A 131 29.53 12.42 -30.99
CA TYR A 131 28.60 13.21 -31.81
C TYR A 131 29.15 13.50 -33.21
N ALA A 132 30.44 13.84 -33.33
CA ALA A 132 31.05 14.08 -34.64
C ALA A 132 30.98 12.87 -35.58
N VAL A 133 31.16 11.64 -35.06
CA VAL A 133 31.05 10.42 -35.86
C VAL A 133 29.58 10.08 -36.15
N ALA A 134 28.69 10.30 -35.19
CA ALA A 134 27.25 10.14 -35.35
C ALA A 134 26.69 11.08 -36.44
N ASP A 135 27.08 12.35 -36.43
CA ASP A 135 26.68 13.35 -37.42
C ASP A 135 27.13 12.95 -38.83
N TRP A 136 28.37 12.48 -38.96
CA TRP A 136 28.87 11.96 -40.24
C TRP A 136 28.04 10.77 -40.73
N ALA A 137 27.75 9.81 -39.86
CA ALA A 137 26.96 8.63 -40.20
C ALA A 137 25.51 9.00 -40.56
N ARG A 138 24.87 9.89 -39.78
CA ARG A 138 23.51 10.39 -40.02
C ARG A 138 23.42 11.13 -41.34
N GLN A 139 24.40 12.01 -41.62
CA GLN A 139 24.45 12.77 -42.87
C GLN A 139 24.54 11.82 -44.07
N ARG A 140 25.48 10.86 -44.05
CA ARG A 140 25.63 9.84 -45.11
C ARG A 140 24.38 8.98 -45.24
N GLY A 141 23.83 8.50 -44.12
CA GLY A 141 22.63 7.68 -44.09
C GLY A 141 21.42 8.39 -44.71
N THR A 142 21.19 9.64 -44.30
CA THR A 142 20.11 10.49 -44.85
C THR A 142 20.32 10.75 -46.35
N PHE A 143 21.56 11.03 -46.77
CA PHE A 143 21.86 11.30 -48.17
C PHE A 143 21.69 10.07 -49.07
N TYR A 144 21.79 8.84 -48.57
CA TYR A 144 21.63 7.64 -49.40
C TYR A 144 20.40 6.78 -49.09
N ASP A 145 19.53 7.20 -48.16
CA ASP A 145 18.48 6.38 -47.54
C ASP A 145 19.03 5.03 -47.04
N ASP A 146 20.05 5.11 -46.19
CA ASP A 146 20.72 3.94 -45.62
C ASP A 146 20.35 3.77 -44.15
N ASP A 147 19.38 2.91 -43.89
CA ASP A 147 18.86 2.64 -42.54
C ASP A 147 19.93 2.06 -41.60
N GLU A 148 20.87 1.25 -42.12
CA GLU A 148 21.94 0.66 -41.31
C GLU A 148 22.89 1.75 -40.77
N LEU A 149 23.23 2.74 -41.61
CA LEU A 149 24.00 3.91 -41.16
C LEU A 149 23.22 4.81 -40.20
N LEU A 150 21.92 4.98 -40.42
CA LEU A 150 21.06 5.78 -39.54
C LEU A 150 20.95 5.13 -38.15
N ASP A 151 20.75 3.82 -38.08
CA ASP A 151 20.74 3.06 -36.83
C ASP A 151 22.10 3.14 -36.12
N ALA A 152 23.19 3.02 -36.87
CA ALA A 152 24.53 3.16 -36.31
C ALA A 152 24.79 4.59 -35.79
N ALA A 153 24.25 5.63 -36.44
CA ALA A 153 24.30 6.99 -35.96
C ALA A 153 23.53 7.17 -34.64
N LYS A 154 22.33 6.59 -34.53
CA LYS A 154 21.53 6.61 -33.29
C LYS A 154 22.26 5.96 -32.12
N GLU A 155 22.92 4.82 -32.35
CA GLU A 155 23.73 4.18 -31.32
C GLU A 155 24.91 5.07 -30.89
N LEU A 156 25.58 5.75 -31.82
CA LEU A 156 26.66 6.68 -31.48
C LEU A 156 26.17 7.92 -30.71
N TYR A 157 25.03 8.48 -31.08
CA TYR A 157 24.39 9.56 -30.30
C TYR A 157 24.05 9.09 -28.87
N ARG A 158 23.52 7.87 -28.72
CA ARG A 158 23.26 7.26 -27.40
C ARG A 158 24.54 7.17 -26.57
N GLN A 159 25.64 6.67 -27.14
CA GLN A 159 26.94 6.61 -26.44
C GLN A 159 27.48 8.00 -26.07
N GLY A 160 27.29 8.99 -26.95
CA GLY A 160 27.62 10.39 -26.65
C GLY A 160 26.86 10.93 -25.45
N LEU A 161 25.55 10.68 -25.37
CA LEU A 161 24.72 11.09 -24.23
C LEU A 161 25.06 10.35 -22.94
N LEU A 162 25.38 9.05 -23.01
CA LEU A 162 25.84 8.29 -21.84
C LEU A 162 27.20 8.81 -21.32
N THR A 163 28.08 9.24 -22.23
CA THR A 163 29.35 9.90 -21.89
C THR A 163 29.06 11.25 -21.24
N GLU A 164 28.17 12.06 -21.81
CA GLU A 164 27.76 13.36 -21.26
C GLU A 164 27.16 13.21 -19.87
N ARG A 165 26.29 12.20 -19.66
CA ARG A 165 25.73 11.86 -18.34
C ARG A 165 26.83 11.55 -17.33
N ARG A 166 27.84 10.78 -17.71
CA ARG A 166 28.96 10.41 -16.82
C ARG A 166 29.82 11.63 -16.44
N ASP A 167 29.92 12.59 -17.34
CA ASP A 167 30.75 13.79 -17.16
C ASP A 167 30.00 14.92 -16.43
N LEU A 168 28.72 14.72 -16.06
CA LEU A 168 27.98 15.65 -15.21
C LEU A 168 28.58 15.68 -13.80
N GLU A 169 28.79 16.89 -13.26
CA GLU A 169 29.24 17.10 -11.88
C GLU A 169 28.20 16.55 -10.88
N ASP A 170 26.93 16.90 -11.10
CA ASP A 170 25.80 16.38 -10.35
C ASP A 170 24.75 15.79 -11.31
N VAL A 171 24.39 14.53 -11.07
CA VAL A 171 23.28 13.86 -11.75
C VAL A 171 22.01 14.16 -10.97
N ASP A 172 21.21 15.09 -11.47
CA ASP A 172 19.94 15.52 -10.89
C ASP A 172 18.79 15.40 -11.91
N ALA A 173 17.56 15.61 -11.45
CA ALA A 173 16.39 15.49 -12.31
C ALA A 173 16.36 16.49 -13.47
N SER A 174 16.97 17.67 -13.30
CA SER A 174 17.04 18.71 -14.33
C SER A 174 18.06 18.36 -15.41
N SER A 175 19.25 17.89 -15.03
CA SER A 175 20.29 17.45 -15.96
C SER A 175 19.84 16.22 -16.75
N LEU A 176 19.18 15.26 -16.12
CA LEU A 176 18.56 14.12 -16.82
C LEU A 176 17.42 14.55 -17.75
N GLY A 177 16.58 15.51 -17.34
CA GLY A 177 15.54 16.08 -18.20
C GLY A 177 16.11 16.75 -19.47
N ARG A 178 17.24 17.46 -19.35
CA ARG A 178 17.95 18.04 -20.51
C ARG A 178 18.50 16.95 -21.44
N LEU A 179 19.07 15.88 -20.89
CA LEU A 179 19.54 14.75 -21.71
C LEU A 179 18.38 14.04 -22.41
N ALA A 180 17.22 13.91 -21.76
CA ALA A 180 16.02 13.33 -22.37
C ALA A 180 15.50 14.19 -23.54
N ALA A 181 15.45 15.51 -23.38
CA ALA A 181 15.08 16.43 -24.46
C ALA A 181 16.06 16.34 -25.64
N LYS A 182 17.37 16.32 -25.35
CA LYS A 182 18.40 16.14 -26.38
C LYS A 182 18.31 14.78 -27.08
N ALA A 183 17.98 13.71 -26.35
CA ALA A 183 17.73 12.39 -26.92
C ALA A 183 16.55 12.39 -27.90
N ALA A 184 15.47 13.12 -27.57
CA ALA A 184 14.32 13.30 -28.46
C ALA A 184 14.69 14.10 -29.73
N GLU A 185 15.46 15.19 -29.59
CA GLU A 185 15.96 15.97 -30.74
C GLU A 185 16.85 15.14 -31.69
N LEU A 186 17.54 14.15 -31.14
CA LEU A 186 18.41 13.22 -31.88
C LEU A 186 17.67 11.96 -32.40
N ASP A 187 16.34 11.92 -32.27
CA ASP A 187 15.49 10.80 -32.74
C ASP A 187 15.91 9.44 -32.16
N LEU A 188 16.34 9.44 -30.88
CA LEU A 188 16.64 8.22 -30.15
C LEU A 188 15.36 7.52 -29.71
N SER A 189 15.48 6.21 -29.42
CA SER A 189 14.33 5.39 -29.03
C SER A 189 13.62 5.94 -27.79
N GLU A 190 12.29 5.93 -27.81
CA GLU A 190 11.43 6.25 -26.66
C GLU A 190 11.84 5.49 -25.39
N SER A 191 12.27 4.23 -25.53
CA SER A 191 12.77 3.42 -24.42
C SER A 191 13.96 4.07 -23.66
N PHE A 192 14.85 4.74 -24.39
CA PHE A 192 16.00 5.43 -23.80
C PHE A 192 15.61 6.77 -23.16
N ILE A 193 14.71 7.53 -23.80
CA ILE A 193 14.16 8.76 -23.25
C ILE A 193 13.42 8.47 -21.93
N ARG A 194 12.61 7.42 -21.93
CA ARG A 194 11.88 6.91 -20.76
C ARG A 194 12.80 6.47 -19.62
N GLU A 195 13.94 5.83 -19.94
CA GLU A 195 14.98 5.49 -18.95
C GLU A 195 15.50 6.73 -18.20
N LEU A 196 15.79 7.81 -18.93
CA LEU A 196 16.24 9.07 -18.33
C LEU A 196 15.16 9.71 -17.45
N HIS A 197 13.90 9.66 -17.87
CA HIS A 197 12.77 10.16 -17.08
C HIS A 197 12.52 9.35 -15.81
N HIS A 198 12.60 8.02 -15.89
CA HIS A 198 12.48 7.15 -14.72
C HIS A 198 13.58 7.44 -13.70
N GLU A 199 14.82 7.53 -14.16
CA GLU A 199 15.95 7.89 -13.31
C GLU A 199 15.76 9.27 -12.66
N ALA A 200 15.34 10.27 -13.44
CA ALA A 200 15.07 11.62 -12.93
C ALA A 200 13.99 11.61 -11.84
N GLY A 201 12.93 10.83 -12.02
CA GLY A 201 11.86 10.67 -11.04
C GLY A 201 12.32 10.01 -9.75
N ILE A 202 13.17 8.97 -9.83
CA ILE A 202 13.78 8.33 -8.67
C ILE A 202 14.66 9.30 -7.88
N ILE A 203 15.59 10.00 -8.56
CA ILE A 203 16.51 10.93 -7.89
C ILE A 203 15.73 12.06 -7.21
N GLU A 204 14.71 12.62 -7.87
CA GLU A 204 13.89 13.66 -7.28
C GLU A 204 13.05 13.15 -6.10
N PHE A 205 12.50 11.92 -6.19
CA PHE A 205 11.80 11.31 -5.07
C PHE A 205 12.71 11.10 -3.87
N GLU A 206 13.91 10.57 -4.07
CA GLU A 206 14.92 10.36 -3.03
C GLU A 206 15.32 11.67 -2.34
N ARG A 207 15.42 12.76 -3.10
CA ARG A 207 15.66 14.11 -2.57
C ARG A 207 14.48 14.60 -1.72
N LEU A 208 13.25 14.48 -2.23
CA LEU A 208 12.05 15.03 -1.60
C LEU A 208 11.52 14.18 -0.43
N ARG A 209 11.74 12.86 -0.42
CA ARG A 209 11.21 11.95 0.62
C ARG A 209 11.75 12.27 2.02
N ASN A 210 12.98 12.79 2.08
CA ASN A 210 13.65 13.18 3.32
C ASN A 210 13.23 14.57 3.85
N ILE A 211 12.49 15.35 3.06
CA ILE A 211 12.02 16.68 3.44
C ILE A 211 10.61 16.56 4.03
N LYS A 212 10.45 16.83 5.33
CA LYS A 212 9.21 16.60 6.10
C LYS A 212 7.93 17.18 5.48
N ARG A 213 8.03 18.35 4.84
CA ARG A 213 6.90 19.06 4.21
C ARG A 213 7.14 19.33 2.72
N ALA A 214 7.91 18.48 2.05
CA ALA A 214 8.04 18.60 0.60
C ALA A 214 6.69 18.30 -0.07
N ASP A 215 6.33 19.18 -1.00
CA ASP A 215 5.23 18.95 -1.93
C ASP A 215 5.66 17.93 -3.00
N LEU A 216 4.98 16.79 -3.03
CA LEU A 216 5.24 15.69 -3.97
C LEU A 216 4.34 15.77 -5.21
N GLU A 217 3.34 16.65 -5.22
CA GLU A 217 2.39 16.76 -6.32
C GLU A 217 3.06 17.14 -7.66
N PRO A 218 4.00 18.09 -7.73
CA PRO A 218 4.70 18.41 -8.97
C PRO A 218 5.52 17.23 -9.51
N LEU A 219 6.09 16.42 -8.62
CA LEU A 219 6.82 15.21 -9.01
C LEU A 219 5.85 14.15 -9.56
N ARG A 220 4.73 13.91 -8.88
CA ARG A 220 3.69 12.98 -9.34
C ARG A 220 3.21 13.36 -10.74
N GLN A 221 2.85 14.62 -10.98
CA GLN A 221 2.40 15.10 -12.29
C GLN A 221 3.45 14.91 -13.38
N ARG A 222 4.72 15.19 -13.06
CA ARG A 222 5.83 14.98 -14.01
C ARG A 222 6.00 13.50 -14.36
N ILE A 223 5.90 12.60 -13.39
CA ILE A 223 5.94 11.15 -13.61
C ILE A 223 4.82 10.74 -14.58
N VAL A 224 3.58 11.19 -14.36
CA VAL A 224 2.46 10.86 -15.24
C VAL A 224 2.68 11.38 -16.67
N GLN A 225 3.18 12.60 -16.82
CA GLN A 225 3.43 13.21 -18.13
C GLN A 225 4.55 12.51 -18.90
N GLN A 226 5.60 12.09 -18.21
CA GLN A 226 6.83 11.54 -18.83
C GLN A 226 6.83 10.00 -18.89
N LEU A 227 6.03 9.35 -18.05
CA LEU A 227 5.91 7.91 -17.90
C LEU A 227 4.43 7.51 -17.91
N PRO A 228 3.73 7.55 -19.06
CA PRO A 228 2.27 7.40 -19.11
C PRO A 228 1.73 6.11 -18.51
N ALA A 229 2.50 5.01 -18.57
CA ALA A 229 2.13 3.74 -17.96
C ALA A 229 2.06 3.79 -16.42
N ALA A 230 2.64 4.81 -15.79
CA ALA A 230 2.74 4.91 -14.34
C ALA A 230 1.39 5.06 -13.62
N GLU A 231 0.35 5.60 -14.29
CA GLU A 231 -1.00 5.69 -13.71
C GLU A 231 -1.77 4.36 -13.80
N THR A 232 -1.34 3.43 -14.64
CA THR A 232 -2.06 2.17 -14.86
C THR A 232 -1.77 1.20 -13.72
N PRO A 233 -2.78 0.81 -12.91
CA PRO A 233 -2.57 -0.16 -11.84
C PRO A 233 -2.10 -1.51 -12.35
N VAL A 234 -1.26 -2.18 -11.56
CA VAL A 234 -0.75 -3.53 -11.85
C VAL A 234 -1.16 -4.44 -10.71
N GLU A 235 -1.99 -5.43 -11.00
CA GLU A 235 -2.55 -6.36 -10.00
C GLU A 235 -1.47 -7.27 -9.40
N ASN A 236 -0.56 -7.80 -10.24
CA ASN A 236 0.46 -8.75 -9.83
C ASN A 236 1.84 -8.28 -10.27
N VAL A 237 2.70 -7.95 -9.30
CA VAL A 237 4.11 -7.65 -9.52
C VAL A 237 4.93 -8.86 -9.11
N ASP A 238 5.78 -9.36 -10.02
CA ASP A 238 6.72 -10.43 -9.69
C ASP A 238 7.58 -10.06 -8.48
N ALA A 239 7.61 -10.93 -7.47
CA ALA A 239 8.25 -10.63 -6.19
C ALA A 239 9.76 -10.37 -6.33
N LYS A 240 10.44 -11.09 -7.23
CA LYS A 240 11.89 -10.89 -7.46
C LYS A 240 12.15 -9.57 -8.17
N LEU A 241 11.31 -9.19 -9.13
CA LEU A 241 11.39 -7.89 -9.79
C LEU A 241 11.17 -6.75 -8.79
N LEU A 242 10.17 -6.87 -7.92
CA LEU A 242 9.90 -5.88 -6.89
C LEU A 242 11.07 -5.74 -5.90
N GLU A 243 11.65 -6.85 -5.46
CA GLU A 243 12.81 -6.85 -4.56
C GLU A 243 14.04 -6.20 -5.23
N ALA A 244 14.34 -6.56 -6.48
CA ALA A 244 15.41 -5.95 -7.25
C ALA A 244 15.20 -4.44 -7.41
N TRP A 245 14.00 -4.01 -7.78
CA TRP A 245 13.67 -2.60 -7.96
C TRP A 245 13.71 -1.81 -6.65
N ASN A 246 13.29 -2.38 -5.53
CA ASN A 246 13.43 -1.72 -4.22
C ASN A 246 14.90 -1.58 -3.78
N THR A 247 15.79 -2.43 -4.27
CA THR A 247 17.23 -2.41 -3.94
C THR A 247 17.99 -1.42 -4.80
N ASP A 248 17.83 -1.50 -6.12
CA ASP A 248 18.43 -0.59 -7.09
C ASP A 248 17.43 -0.32 -8.23
N PRO A 249 16.56 0.70 -8.07
CA PRO A 249 15.50 0.96 -9.04
C PRO A 249 16.05 1.38 -10.40
N ILE A 250 17.18 2.09 -10.43
CA ILE A 250 17.77 2.64 -11.67
C ILE A 250 18.40 1.51 -12.49
N ASP A 251 19.25 0.68 -11.87
CA ASP A 251 19.90 -0.44 -12.58
C ASP A 251 18.87 -1.52 -12.97
N THR A 252 17.89 -1.79 -12.11
CA THR A 252 16.78 -2.70 -12.43
C THR A 252 16.01 -2.22 -13.66
N TYR A 253 15.72 -0.91 -13.76
CA TYR A 253 15.05 -0.34 -14.92
C TYR A 253 15.84 -0.53 -16.21
N ARG A 254 17.15 -0.27 -16.16
CA ARG A 254 18.06 -0.43 -17.30
C ARG A 254 18.11 -1.87 -17.82
N LYS A 255 18.22 -2.84 -16.92
CA LYS A 255 18.30 -4.26 -17.24
C LYS A 255 16.95 -4.86 -17.66
N THR A 256 15.85 -4.21 -17.30
CA THR A 256 14.50 -4.66 -17.64
C THR A 256 14.20 -4.36 -19.11
N PRO A 257 13.74 -5.36 -19.90
CA PRO A 257 13.32 -5.16 -21.28
C PRO A 257 12.24 -4.08 -21.41
N PRO A 258 12.24 -3.28 -22.50
CA PRO A 258 11.33 -2.15 -22.66
C PRO A 258 9.85 -2.48 -22.41
N GLU A 259 9.40 -3.64 -22.87
CA GLU A 259 8.02 -4.13 -22.76
C GLU A 259 7.58 -4.46 -21.32
N LYS A 260 8.51 -4.53 -20.36
CA LYS A 260 8.22 -4.80 -18.93
C LYS A 260 8.40 -3.56 -18.05
N ARG A 261 8.85 -2.43 -18.60
CA ARG A 261 9.14 -1.20 -17.84
C ARG A 261 7.89 -0.49 -17.31
N ASP A 262 6.72 -0.78 -17.89
CA ASP A 262 5.42 -0.26 -17.43
C ASP A 262 5.17 -0.55 -15.95
N VAL A 263 5.50 -1.77 -15.52
CA VAL A 263 5.38 -2.16 -14.11
C VAL A 263 6.29 -1.31 -13.23
N LEU A 264 7.52 -1.04 -13.67
CA LEU A 264 8.48 -0.26 -12.88
C LEU A 264 8.08 1.21 -12.79
N ASP A 265 7.55 1.79 -13.87
CA ASP A 265 7.00 3.14 -13.85
C ASP A 265 5.83 3.25 -12.86
N ARG A 266 4.93 2.25 -12.86
CA ARG A 266 3.86 2.16 -11.85
C ARG A 266 4.42 2.07 -10.43
N LEU A 267 5.50 1.31 -10.20
CA LEU A 267 6.13 1.22 -8.88
C LEU A 267 6.65 2.57 -8.38
N LEU A 268 7.26 3.37 -9.25
CA LEU A 268 7.69 4.74 -8.92
C LEU A 268 6.49 5.62 -8.56
N TYR A 269 5.46 5.66 -9.40
CA TYR A 269 4.23 6.42 -9.11
C TYR A 269 3.59 6.01 -7.79
N ARG A 270 3.51 4.70 -7.54
CA ARG A 270 2.98 4.13 -6.30
C ARG A 270 3.76 4.60 -5.08
N GLN A 271 5.09 4.59 -5.13
CA GLN A 271 5.92 5.07 -4.01
C GLN A 271 5.70 6.56 -3.71
N VAL A 272 5.73 7.40 -4.76
CA VAL A 272 5.52 8.86 -4.63
C VAL A 272 4.14 9.15 -4.06
N THR A 273 3.10 8.55 -4.65
CA THR A 273 1.70 8.78 -4.25
C THR A 273 1.43 8.24 -2.84
N ARG A 274 1.98 7.07 -2.48
CA ARG A 274 1.85 6.53 -1.12
C ARG A 274 2.46 7.48 -0.10
N GLN A 275 3.68 7.97 -0.35
CA GLN A 275 4.36 8.90 0.55
C GLN A 275 3.59 10.22 0.70
N MET A 276 2.99 10.72 -0.38
CA MET A 276 2.16 11.92 -0.36
C MET A 276 0.90 11.70 0.49
N ILE A 277 0.16 10.62 0.24
CA ILE A 277 -1.05 10.28 1.01
C ILE A 277 -0.72 10.10 2.51
N GLN A 278 0.38 9.41 2.84
CA GLN A 278 0.80 9.19 4.22
C GLN A 278 1.22 10.49 4.94
N ARG A 279 1.73 11.49 4.22
CA ARG A 279 2.05 12.81 4.79
C ARG A 279 0.80 13.63 5.14
N ASP A 280 -0.30 13.37 4.45
CA ASP A 280 -1.59 14.03 4.69
C ASP A 280 -2.36 13.38 5.87
N ALA A 281 -1.91 12.23 6.37
CA ALA A 281 -2.53 11.58 7.53
C ALA A 281 -2.31 12.39 8.81
N GLU A 282 -3.39 12.64 9.56
CA GLU A 282 -3.33 13.31 10.85
C GLU A 282 -2.77 12.39 11.94
N GLN A 283 -2.10 12.97 12.94
CA GLN A 283 -1.45 12.21 14.01
C GLN A 283 -2.45 11.51 14.96
N ASP A 284 -3.67 12.03 15.05
CA ASP A 284 -4.74 11.47 15.86
C ASP A 284 -5.67 10.53 15.06
N ASP A 285 -5.31 10.22 13.81
CA ASP A 285 -6.09 9.39 12.88
C ASP A 285 -7.49 9.94 12.54
N SER A 286 -7.77 11.23 12.81
CA SER A 286 -9.10 11.82 12.58
C SER A 286 -9.57 11.76 11.13
N ASN A 287 -8.62 11.77 10.19
CA ASN A 287 -8.86 11.72 8.76
C ASN A 287 -8.56 10.35 8.14
N ALA A 288 -8.32 9.31 8.95
CA ALA A 288 -7.85 8.01 8.46
C ALA A 288 -8.83 7.32 7.49
N LEU A 289 -10.14 7.54 7.62
CA LEU A 289 -11.12 7.04 6.64
C LEU A 289 -11.00 7.72 5.27
N ALA A 290 -10.72 9.03 5.24
CA ALA A 290 -10.48 9.76 4.00
C ALA A 290 -9.17 9.31 3.34
N ILE A 291 -8.15 9.03 4.15
CA ILE A 291 -6.88 8.45 3.70
C ILE A 291 -7.10 7.06 3.08
N ALA A 292 -7.85 6.18 3.75
CA ALA A 292 -8.19 4.86 3.22
C ALA A 292 -8.88 4.93 1.86
N ALA A 293 -9.92 5.78 1.73
CA ALA A 293 -10.64 5.95 0.46
C ALA A 293 -9.75 6.50 -0.66
N ARG A 294 -8.80 7.39 -0.32
CA ARG A 294 -7.82 7.90 -1.30
C ARG A 294 -6.84 6.84 -1.75
N ILE A 295 -6.38 5.96 -0.85
CA ILE A 295 -5.53 4.82 -1.19
C ILE A 295 -6.28 3.88 -2.15
N GLU A 296 -7.54 3.53 -1.87
CA GLU A 296 -8.32 2.64 -2.74
C GLU A 296 -8.51 3.22 -4.15
N LYS A 297 -8.69 4.54 -4.25
CA LYS A 297 -8.87 5.22 -5.52
C LYS A 297 -7.58 5.32 -6.33
N GLU A 298 -6.49 5.76 -5.71
CA GLU A 298 -5.25 6.10 -6.42
C GLU A 298 -4.28 4.90 -6.50
N LEU A 299 -4.31 4.02 -5.50
CA LEU A 299 -3.41 2.88 -5.30
C LEU A 299 -4.20 1.60 -4.95
N PRO A 300 -5.13 1.14 -5.82
CA PRO A 300 -5.99 -0.01 -5.55
C PRO A 300 -5.20 -1.30 -5.23
N GLU A 301 -3.96 -1.41 -5.70
CA GLU A 301 -3.05 -2.51 -5.39
C GLU A 301 -2.54 -2.54 -3.93
N LEU A 302 -2.82 -1.51 -3.13
CA LEU A 302 -2.43 -1.41 -1.71
C LEU A 302 -3.66 -1.55 -0.78
N SER A 303 -4.53 -2.51 -1.07
CA SER A 303 -5.75 -2.79 -0.30
C SER A 303 -5.49 -2.96 1.20
N ASP A 304 -4.41 -3.67 1.56
CA ASP A 304 -4.07 -3.93 2.96
C ASP A 304 -3.71 -2.65 3.72
N LEU A 305 -3.07 -1.69 3.02
CA LEU A 305 -2.77 -0.38 3.59
C LEU A 305 -4.05 0.43 3.78
N ALA A 306 -4.96 0.40 2.80
CA ALA A 306 -6.27 1.04 2.94
C ALA A 306 -7.07 0.45 4.11
N GLU A 307 -7.06 -0.88 4.27
CA GLU A 307 -7.71 -1.56 5.40
C GLU A 307 -7.10 -1.17 6.75
N SER A 308 -5.76 -1.05 6.82
CA SER A 308 -5.08 -0.57 8.03
C SER A 308 -5.54 0.84 8.43
N TYR A 309 -5.63 1.77 7.48
CA TYR A 309 -6.16 3.12 7.75
C TYR A 309 -7.65 3.10 8.10
N ARG A 310 -8.45 2.21 7.50
CA ARG A 310 -9.85 2.04 7.85
C ARG A 310 -10.02 1.63 9.32
N LYS A 311 -9.25 0.65 9.78
CA LYS A 311 -9.23 0.21 11.18
C LYS A 311 -8.89 1.35 12.14
N LYS A 312 -7.90 2.19 11.79
CA LYS A 312 -7.54 3.38 12.59
C LYS A 312 -8.68 4.40 12.66
N GLY A 313 -9.31 4.69 11.52
CA GLY A 313 -10.44 5.63 11.47
C GLY A 313 -11.63 5.15 12.30
N TYR A 314 -11.94 3.85 12.25
CA TYR A 314 -12.98 3.26 13.09
C TYR A 314 -12.63 3.34 14.58
N ALA A 315 -11.39 3.03 14.95
CA ALA A 315 -10.92 3.17 16.32
C ALA A 315 -11.01 4.62 16.82
N TYR A 316 -10.66 5.60 15.98
CA TYR A 316 -10.82 7.02 16.30
C TYR A 316 -12.28 7.38 16.56
N GLU A 317 -13.20 6.97 15.69
CA GLU A 317 -14.62 7.27 15.84
C GLU A 317 -15.23 6.63 17.09
N VAL A 318 -14.85 5.39 17.40
CA VAL A 318 -15.22 4.71 18.66
C VAL A 318 -14.69 5.47 19.87
N SER A 319 -13.43 5.90 19.86
CA SER A 319 -12.81 6.59 21.00
C SER A 319 -13.49 7.92 21.37
N ARG A 320 -14.25 8.50 20.44
CA ARG A 320 -15.00 9.75 20.62
C ARG A 320 -16.50 9.55 20.83
N ALA A 321 -16.95 8.29 20.93
CA ALA A 321 -18.36 7.96 21.09
C ALA A 321 -18.97 8.60 22.36
N ASP A 322 -18.16 8.80 23.41
CA ASP A 322 -18.54 9.48 24.66
C ASP A 322 -19.11 10.89 24.44
N ARG A 323 -18.59 11.62 23.45
CA ARG A 323 -18.93 13.03 23.15
C ARG A 323 -20.08 13.19 22.16
N LEU A 324 -20.56 12.11 21.55
CA LEU A 324 -21.62 12.17 20.53
C LEU A 324 -22.99 12.43 21.16
N SER A 325 -23.87 13.13 20.46
CA SER A 325 -25.32 13.10 20.78
C SER A 325 -25.90 11.72 20.49
N ARG A 326 -27.08 11.40 21.06
CA ARG A 326 -27.76 10.11 20.81
C ARG A 326 -27.99 9.87 19.31
N ARG A 327 -28.37 10.91 18.57
CA ARG A 327 -28.61 10.83 17.12
C ARG A 327 -27.32 10.55 16.34
N GLU A 328 -26.23 11.23 16.68
CA GLU A 328 -24.92 11.01 16.04
C GLU A 328 -24.38 9.62 16.33
N MET A 329 -24.48 9.17 17.59
CA MET A 329 -24.11 7.81 17.99
C MET A 329 -24.90 6.76 17.20
N LEU A 330 -26.23 6.88 17.10
CA LEU A 330 -27.06 5.95 16.34
C LEU A 330 -26.72 5.95 14.85
N THR A 331 -26.44 7.14 14.28
CA THR A 331 -26.01 7.28 12.89
C THR A 331 -24.67 6.57 12.65
N LEU A 332 -23.73 6.72 13.58
CA LEU A 332 -22.43 6.06 13.54
C LEU A 332 -22.56 4.53 13.65
N ALA A 333 -23.32 4.04 14.63
CA ALA A 333 -23.56 2.61 14.82
C ALA A 333 -24.27 1.98 13.61
N GLU A 334 -25.25 2.68 13.02
CA GLU A 334 -25.93 2.21 11.81
C GLU A 334 -25.00 2.15 10.60
N ARG A 335 -24.07 3.11 10.47
CA ARG A 335 -23.03 3.06 9.43
C ARG A 335 -22.14 1.83 9.59
N PHE A 336 -21.73 1.51 10.81
CA PHE A 336 -20.96 0.30 11.11
C PHE A 336 -21.73 -0.97 10.73
N ARG A 337 -23.01 -1.09 11.11
CA ARG A 337 -23.85 -2.24 10.73
C ARG A 337 -24.01 -2.39 9.21
N LYS A 338 -24.19 -1.29 8.48
CA LYS A 338 -24.27 -1.30 7.01
C LYS A 338 -22.99 -1.79 6.34
N ASN A 339 -21.86 -1.64 7.00
CA ASN A 339 -20.56 -2.14 6.57
C ASN A 339 -20.25 -3.54 7.15
N GLU A 340 -21.26 -4.26 7.65
CA GLU A 340 -21.16 -5.58 8.29
C GLU A 340 -20.29 -5.62 9.57
N ASP A 341 -19.99 -4.46 10.14
CA ASP A 341 -19.16 -4.31 11.34
C ASP A 341 -20.02 -4.15 12.60
N SER A 342 -20.68 -5.25 12.98
CA SER A 342 -21.59 -5.26 14.15
C SER A 342 -20.84 -5.08 15.48
N GLU A 343 -19.55 -5.41 15.52
CA GLU A 343 -18.70 -5.27 16.70
C GLU A 343 -18.46 -3.79 17.04
N HIS A 344 -17.98 -2.99 16.09
CA HIS A 344 -17.77 -1.56 16.31
C HIS A 344 -19.10 -0.82 16.56
N ALA A 345 -20.20 -1.23 15.90
CA ALA A 345 -21.52 -0.69 16.20
C ALA A 345 -21.91 -0.86 17.67
N THR A 346 -21.68 -2.05 18.22
CA THR A 346 -21.95 -2.36 19.63
C THR A 346 -21.02 -1.57 20.56
N GLN A 347 -19.73 -1.48 20.21
CA GLN A 347 -18.74 -0.76 21.00
C GLN A 347 -19.03 0.74 21.07
N VAL A 348 -19.46 1.37 19.97
CA VAL A 348 -19.89 2.78 19.95
C VAL A 348 -21.03 3.03 20.94
N ILE A 349 -22.07 2.19 20.89
CA ILE A 349 -23.23 2.31 21.78
C ILE A 349 -22.80 2.13 23.24
N LYS A 350 -21.98 1.10 23.51
CA LYS A 350 -21.47 0.81 24.85
C LYS A 350 -20.67 1.98 25.43
N SER A 351 -19.68 2.49 24.69
CA SER A 351 -18.86 3.63 25.12
C SER A 351 -19.70 4.90 25.33
N TRP A 352 -20.73 5.12 24.51
CA TRP A 352 -21.67 6.24 24.67
C TRP A 352 -22.51 6.14 25.95
N LEU A 353 -22.98 4.93 26.30
CA LEU A 353 -23.75 4.66 27.51
C LEU A 353 -22.89 4.81 28.76
N GLU A 354 -21.73 4.13 28.79
CA GLU A 354 -20.81 4.15 29.94
C GLU A 354 -20.36 5.58 30.31
N ALA A 355 -20.11 6.43 29.31
CA ALA A 355 -19.72 7.82 29.55
C ALA A 355 -20.83 8.68 30.23
N ARG A 356 -22.09 8.29 30.07
CA ARG A 356 -23.26 9.03 30.60
C ARG A 356 -23.69 8.56 31.97
N GLU A 357 -23.37 7.32 32.34
CA GLU A 357 -23.75 6.72 33.61
C GLU A 357 -23.42 7.62 34.82
N PRO A 358 -22.21 8.22 34.96
CA PRO A 358 -21.89 9.07 36.10
C PRO A 358 -22.73 10.35 36.17
N VAL A 359 -23.15 10.89 35.02
CA VAL A 359 -24.05 12.06 34.97
C VAL A 359 -25.45 11.64 35.40
N ARG A 360 -25.96 10.53 34.85
CA ARG A 360 -27.28 9.98 35.20
C ARG A 360 -27.40 9.63 36.68
N ARG A 361 -26.36 9.05 37.27
CA ARG A 361 -26.26 8.79 38.72
C ARG A 361 -26.42 10.06 39.55
N ARG A 362 -25.85 11.19 39.12
CA ARG A 362 -25.98 12.49 39.80
C ARG A 362 -27.34 13.16 39.63
N GLU A 363 -28.02 12.92 38.50
CA GLU A 363 -29.36 13.46 38.23
C GLU A 363 -30.47 12.76 39.05
N GLY A 364 -30.22 11.54 39.53
CA GLY A 364 -31.07 10.81 40.47
C GLY A 364 -31.79 9.60 39.88
N ALA A 365 -32.67 9.00 40.69
CA ALA A 365 -33.22 7.67 40.43
C ALA A 365 -34.04 7.55 39.13
N LEU A 366 -34.80 8.58 38.73
CA LEU A 366 -35.55 8.56 37.46
C LEU A 366 -34.61 8.59 36.24
N SER A 367 -33.49 9.31 36.32
CA SER A 367 -32.47 9.33 35.27
C SER A 367 -31.75 7.99 35.13
N LEU A 368 -31.58 7.24 36.23
CA LEU A 368 -31.05 5.87 36.21
C LEU A 368 -31.99 4.88 35.53
N ILE A 369 -33.29 4.98 35.79
CA ILE A 369 -34.30 4.17 35.09
C ILE A 369 -34.26 4.46 33.59
N ALA A 370 -34.26 5.74 33.18
CA ALA A 370 -34.17 6.09 31.77
C ALA A 370 -32.88 5.56 31.12
N HIS A 371 -31.77 5.54 31.87
CA HIS A 371 -30.51 5.00 31.39
C HIS A 371 -30.51 3.45 31.29
N ALA A 372 -31.18 2.76 32.22
CA ALA A 372 -31.39 1.32 32.17
C ALA A 372 -32.18 0.93 30.92
N GLU A 373 -33.23 1.70 30.58
CA GLU A 373 -34.00 1.51 29.34
C GLU A 373 -33.11 1.71 28.10
N ASP A 374 -32.20 2.70 28.07
CA ASP A 374 -31.25 2.84 26.96
C ASP A 374 -30.33 1.61 26.81
N TYR A 375 -29.91 0.94 27.90
CA TYR A 375 -29.13 -0.32 27.82
C TYR A 375 -29.95 -1.47 27.23
N ILE A 376 -31.24 -1.55 27.55
CA ILE A 376 -32.15 -2.57 27.00
C ILE A 376 -32.40 -2.29 25.53
N ASP A 377 -32.79 -1.06 25.19
CA ASP A 377 -33.22 -0.69 23.84
C ASP A 377 -32.06 -0.76 22.83
N LEU A 378 -30.85 -0.39 23.25
CA LEU A 378 -29.71 -0.24 22.34
C LEU A 378 -28.78 -1.44 22.33
N LEU A 379 -28.62 -2.14 23.46
CA LEU A 379 -27.70 -3.28 23.60
C LEU A 379 -28.38 -4.59 24.00
N SER A 380 -29.68 -4.57 24.33
CA SER A 380 -30.37 -5.72 24.95
C SER A 380 -29.68 -6.22 26.23
N ASP A 381 -28.94 -5.36 26.92
CA ASP A 381 -28.17 -5.69 28.13
C ASP A 381 -29.06 -5.58 29.37
N LYS A 382 -29.82 -6.65 29.63
CA LYS A 382 -30.75 -6.73 30.77
C LYS A 382 -30.04 -6.79 32.12
N ASP A 383 -28.83 -7.34 32.17
CA ASP A 383 -28.09 -7.47 33.42
C ASP A 383 -27.61 -6.10 33.89
N LYS A 384 -27.03 -5.31 32.98
CA LYS A 384 -26.62 -3.94 33.30
C LYS A 384 -27.81 -3.04 33.62
N ALA A 385 -28.93 -3.21 32.90
CA ALA A 385 -30.16 -2.51 33.22
C ALA A 385 -30.67 -2.85 34.64
N ALA A 386 -30.60 -4.12 35.05
CA ALA A 386 -31.00 -4.53 36.39
C ALA A 386 -30.14 -3.89 37.48
N GLU A 387 -28.82 -3.81 37.30
CA GLU A 387 -27.93 -3.07 38.22
C GLU A 387 -28.38 -1.61 38.40
N LEU A 388 -28.66 -0.92 37.29
CA LEU A 388 -29.13 0.47 37.32
C LEU A 388 -30.51 0.62 37.98
N TYR A 389 -31.39 -0.37 37.81
CA TYR A 389 -32.70 -0.44 38.48
C TYR A 389 -32.57 -0.64 39.99
N GLN A 390 -31.64 -1.47 40.44
CA GLN A 390 -31.32 -1.65 41.86
C GLN A 390 -30.74 -0.36 42.45
N ASP A 391 -29.80 0.27 41.76
CA ASP A 391 -29.23 1.55 42.18
C ASP A 391 -30.29 2.66 42.28
N ALA A 392 -31.26 2.67 41.34
CA ALA A 392 -32.39 3.59 41.41
C ALA A 392 -33.28 3.35 42.65
N LEU A 393 -33.53 2.09 43.02
CA LEU A 393 -34.28 1.73 44.22
C LEU A 393 -33.52 2.05 45.51
N ALA A 394 -32.19 1.92 45.51
CA ALA A 394 -31.36 2.33 46.64
C ALA A 394 -31.46 3.85 46.90
N LEU A 395 -31.56 4.65 45.84
CA LEU A 395 -31.76 6.10 45.94
C LEU A 395 -33.21 6.49 46.29
N ASN A 396 -34.20 5.73 45.80
CA ASN A 396 -35.62 5.96 46.10
C ASN A 396 -36.39 4.62 46.15
N PRO A 397 -36.63 4.07 47.37
CA PRO A 397 -37.30 2.78 47.54
C PRO A 397 -38.76 2.73 47.06
N ASP A 398 -39.42 3.88 46.88
CA ASP A 398 -40.84 3.95 46.50
C ASP A 398 -41.07 3.86 44.99
N LEU A 399 -40.01 3.71 44.19
CA LEU A 399 -40.09 3.59 42.73
C LEU A 399 -40.65 2.24 42.30
N ARG A 400 -41.98 2.14 42.28
CA ARG A 400 -42.72 0.94 41.86
C ARG A 400 -42.28 0.44 40.48
N SER A 401 -42.05 1.34 39.52
CA SER A 401 -41.61 1.01 38.16
C SER A 401 -40.34 0.17 38.14
N ALA A 402 -39.35 0.50 38.97
CA ALA A 402 -38.10 -0.25 39.08
C ALA A 402 -38.32 -1.64 39.71
N SER A 403 -39.09 -1.70 40.81
CA SER A 403 -39.40 -2.97 41.49
C SER A 403 -40.22 -3.92 40.61
N ASP A 404 -41.15 -3.40 39.82
CA ASP A 404 -42.00 -4.18 38.92
C ASP A 404 -41.23 -4.64 37.68
N TRP A 405 -40.27 -3.86 37.19
CA TRP A 405 -39.37 -4.30 36.13
C TRP A 405 -38.49 -5.47 36.59
N LEU A 406 -37.86 -5.37 37.76
CA LEU A 406 -37.01 -6.43 38.33
C LEU A 406 -37.78 -7.75 38.49
N ARG A 407 -38.97 -7.70 39.11
CA ARG A 407 -39.84 -8.88 39.27
C ARG A 407 -40.23 -9.51 37.92
N ARG A 408 -40.63 -8.69 36.94
CA ARG A 408 -41.01 -9.17 35.61
C ARG A 408 -39.85 -9.83 34.86
N ASN A 409 -38.62 -9.45 35.17
CA ASN A 409 -37.41 -10.05 34.61
C ASN A 409 -36.81 -11.14 35.52
N GLY A 410 -37.58 -11.68 36.47
CA GLY A 410 -37.20 -12.85 37.27
C GLY A 410 -36.33 -12.57 38.50
N TRP A 411 -36.05 -11.31 38.79
CA TRP A 411 -35.30 -10.93 39.99
C TRP A 411 -36.19 -10.99 41.22
N THR A 412 -35.65 -11.52 42.32
CA THR A 412 -36.40 -11.72 43.57
C THR A 412 -35.78 -10.90 44.69
N ARG A 413 -36.61 -10.21 45.46
CA ARG A 413 -36.17 -9.46 46.64
C ARG A 413 -36.00 -10.41 47.83
N VAL A 414 -34.81 -10.45 48.41
CA VAL A 414 -34.49 -11.20 49.64
C VAL A 414 -33.90 -10.22 50.64
N GLY A 415 -34.66 -9.88 51.68
CA GLY A 415 -34.31 -8.78 52.59
C GLY A 415 -34.31 -7.44 51.84
N ASP A 416 -33.18 -6.74 51.89
CA ASP A 416 -32.98 -5.46 51.19
C ASP A 416 -32.32 -5.60 49.81
N ASP A 417 -31.86 -6.80 49.46
CA ASP A 417 -31.15 -7.06 48.21
C ASP A 417 -32.05 -7.72 47.15
N TRP A 418 -31.73 -7.46 45.88
CA TRP A 418 -32.35 -8.10 44.73
C TRP A 418 -31.40 -9.12 44.12
N LEU A 419 -31.79 -10.39 44.17
CA LEU A 419 -30.94 -11.49 43.70
C LEU A 419 -31.31 -11.91 42.27
N ARG A 420 -30.27 -12.34 41.53
CA ARG A 420 -30.41 -12.85 40.16
C ARG A 420 -31.25 -14.12 40.12
N PRO A 421 -31.95 -14.38 39.01
CA PRO A 421 -32.54 -15.69 38.75
C PRO A 421 -31.46 -16.79 38.87
N GLY A 422 -31.58 -17.69 39.85
CA GLY A 422 -30.64 -18.78 40.09
C GLY A 422 -29.61 -18.57 41.21
N GLU A 423 -29.50 -17.36 41.78
CA GLU A 423 -28.63 -17.06 42.93
C GLU A 423 -29.38 -17.15 44.28
N MET A 424 -30.57 -17.77 44.30
CA MET A 424 -31.30 -17.99 45.54
C MET A 424 -30.46 -18.86 46.49
N PRO A 425 -30.23 -18.43 47.74
CA PRO A 425 -29.61 -19.29 48.75
C PRO A 425 -30.44 -20.58 48.87
N PRO A 426 -29.81 -21.77 48.92
CA PRO A 426 -30.56 -22.99 49.22
C PRO A 426 -31.28 -22.80 50.54
N GLU A 427 -32.57 -23.12 50.54
CA GLU A 427 -33.44 -23.02 51.72
C GLU A 427 -32.75 -23.75 52.89
N THR A 428 -32.24 -23.01 53.88
CA THR A 428 -31.57 -23.60 55.04
C THR A 428 -32.62 -24.31 55.89
N VAL A 429 -32.85 -25.59 55.61
CA VAL A 429 -33.71 -26.45 56.44
C VAL A 429 -32.98 -26.66 57.77
N ASP A 430 -33.65 -26.34 58.89
CA ASP A 430 -33.13 -26.60 60.23
C ASP A 430 -32.80 -28.11 60.37
N PRO A 431 -31.56 -28.49 60.78
CA PRO A 431 -31.18 -29.89 60.95
C PRO A 431 -32.14 -30.72 61.80
N LEU A 432 -32.81 -30.10 62.78
CA LEU A 432 -33.81 -30.77 63.63
C LEU A 432 -35.11 -31.05 62.87
N ASP A 433 -35.56 -30.13 62.01
CA ASP A 433 -36.76 -30.32 61.18
C ASP A 433 -36.53 -31.35 60.08
N GLN A 434 -35.33 -31.39 59.51
CA GLN A 434 -34.93 -32.46 58.59
C GLN A 434 -34.95 -33.82 59.29
N ALA A 435 -34.39 -33.92 60.50
CA ALA A 435 -34.37 -35.16 61.26
C ALA A 435 -35.78 -35.64 61.63
N VAL A 436 -36.72 -34.75 61.94
CA VAL A 436 -38.14 -35.12 62.15
C VAL A 436 -38.78 -35.71 60.89
N ARG A 437 -38.54 -35.11 59.71
CA ARG A 437 -39.07 -35.63 58.43
C ARG A 437 -38.49 -36.99 58.05
N GLU A 438 -37.23 -37.21 58.37
CA GLU A 438 -36.52 -38.48 58.11
C GLU A 438 -36.82 -39.56 59.15
N GLY A 439 -37.64 -39.25 60.17
CA GLY A 439 -37.99 -40.18 61.24
C GLY A 439 -36.83 -40.50 62.18
N ARG A 440 -35.84 -39.61 62.27
CA ARG A 440 -34.65 -39.77 63.11
C ARG A 440 -34.73 -38.84 64.32
N VAL A 441 -34.45 -39.36 65.51
CA VAL A 441 -34.36 -38.53 66.73
C VAL A 441 -32.92 -38.12 66.97
N GLN A 442 -32.71 -36.85 67.29
CA GLN A 442 -31.40 -36.29 67.62
C GLN A 442 -31.44 -35.54 68.96
N VAL A 443 -30.27 -35.38 69.57
CA VAL A 443 -30.07 -34.58 70.78
C VAL A 443 -30.45 -33.12 70.51
N GLY A 444 -31.15 -32.49 71.44
CA GLY A 444 -31.69 -31.13 71.29
C GLY A 444 -33.12 -31.06 70.77
N MET A 445 -33.69 -32.17 70.26
CA MET A 445 -35.10 -32.21 69.89
C MET A 445 -36.00 -32.01 71.11
N THR A 446 -37.10 -31.28 70.94
CA THR A 446 -38.17 -31.21 71.94
C THR A 446 -38.93 -32.53 72.05
N GLU A 447 -39.67 -32.69 73.15
CA GLU A 447 -40.58 -33.83 73.33
C GLU A 447 -41.51 -34.05 72.12
N GLN A 448 -42.05 -32.97 71.55
CA GLN A 448 -42.99 -33.04 70.43
C GLN A 448 -42.28 -33.45 69.13
N GLN A 449 -41.10 -32.90 68.86
CA GLN A 449 -40.28 -33.26 67.70
C GLN A 449 -39.86 -34.73 67.76
N ALA A 450 -39.42 -35.23 68.92
CA ALA A 450 -39.05 -36.63 69.09
C ALA A 450 -40.22 -37.60 68.86
N ARG A 451 -41.43 -37.25 69.32
CA ARG A 451 -42.66 -38.06 69.06
C ARG A 451 -43.04 -38.03 67.58
N ALA A 452 -42.96 -36.86 66.96
CA ALA A 452 -43.26 -36.70 65.54
C ALA A 452 -42.29 -37.51 64.67
N ALA A 453 -40.99 -37.49 65.00
CA ALA A 453 -39.97 -38.28 64.32
C ALA A 453 -40.20 -39.79 64.47
N LEU A 454 -40.56 -40.27 65.67
CA LEU A 454 -40.75 -41.71 65.94
C LEU A 454 -42.17 -42.22 65.64
N GLY A 455 -43.02 -41.40 65.03
CA GLY A 455 -44.34 -41.82 64.57
C GLY A 455 -45.36 -42.07 65.71
N GLY A 456 -45.14 -41.58 66.93
CA GLY A 456 -46.11 -41.78 68.01
C GLY A 456 -45.60 -41.61 69.44
N LYS A 457 -46.32 -42.24 70.38
CA LYS A 457 -45.97 -42.28 71.81
C LYS A 457 -45.10 -43.52 72.09
N PRO A 458 -44.20 -43.49 73.08
CA PRO A 458 -43.37 -44.63 73.41
C PRO A 458 -44.20 -45.77 74.00
N GLU A 459 -43.79 -47.01 73.72
CA GLU A 459 -44.40 -48.23 74.26
C GLU A 459 -44.01 -48.45 75.74
N GLY A 460 -42.84 -47.95 76.15
CA GLY A 460 -42.36 -48.01 77.53
C GLY A 460 -41.81 -46.67 78.02
N ARG A 461 -42.07 -46.33 79.28
CA ARG A 461 -41.61 -45.07 79.90
C ARG A 461 -41.06 -45.34 81.29
N VAL A 462 -39.78 -45.03 81.51
CA VAL A 462 -39.15 -45.04 82.83
C VAL A 462 -38.88 -43.59 83.23
N ARG A 463 -39.28 -43.22 84.45
CA ARG A 463 -39.01 -41.89 85.01
C ARG A 463 -38.11 -42.02 86.23
N LEU A 464 -37.04 -41.25 86.25
CA LEU A 464 -36.21 -41.04 87.42
C LEU A 464 -36.36 -39.59 87.88
N VAL A 465 -36.75 -39.42 89.13
CA VAL A 465 -36.88 -38.11 89.76
C VAL A 465 -35.70 -37.93 90.71
N SER A 466 -34.85 -36.95 90.44
CA SER A 466 -33.80 -36.49 91.34
C SER A 466 -34.02 -35.01 91.66
N LEU A 467 -33.47 -34.52 92.79
CA LEU A 467 -33.68 -33.17 93.30
C LEU A 467 -33.45 -32.10 92.21
N GLY A 468 -34.54 -31.61 91.61
CA GLY A 468 -34.57 -30.51 90.63
C GLY A 468 -34.67 -30.89 89.14
N ARG A 469 -34.61 -32.17 88.76
CA ARG A 469 -34.63 -32.60 87.34
C ARG A 469 -35.39 -33.92 87.18
N VAL A 470 -36.23 -34.02 86.17
CA VAL A 470 -36.91 -35.28 85.83
C VAL A 470 -36.27 -35.83 84.58
N GLU A 471 -35.55 -36.94 84.74
CA GLU A 471 -35.02 -37.71 83.62
C GLU A 471 -36.03 -38.79 83.23
N GLU A 472 -36.19 -38.95 81.93
CA GLU A 472 -37.22 -39.80 81.38
C GLU A 472 -36.65 -40.60 80.22
N VAL A 473 -36.77 -41.93 80.29
CA VAL A 473 -36.33 -42.82 79.22
C VAL A 473 -37.57 -43.36 78.53
N TRP A 474 -37.69 -43.05 77.25
CA TRP A 474 -38.67 -43.60 76.33
C TRP A 474 -38.08 -44.79 75.62
N LEU A 475 -38.83 -45.89 75.62
CA LEU A 475 -38.45 -47.11 74.95
C LEU A 475 -39.37 -47.27 73.74
N TYR A 476 -38.77 -47.41 72.57
CA TYR A 476 -39.42 -47.80 71.33
C TYR A 476 -38.86 -49.15 70.85
N PRO A 477 -39.30 -50.28 71.44
CA PRO A 477 -38.75 -51.59 71.12
C PRO A 477 -38.88 -51.97 69.64
N ASN A 478 -40.00 -51.58 69.02
CA ASN A 478 -40.28 -51.83 67.60
C ASN A 478 -39.30 -51.10 66.68
N LEU A 479 -38.80 -49.95 67.12
CA LEU A 479 -37.80 -49.16 66.39
C LEU A 479 -36.37 -49.45 66.86
N GLY A 480 -36.20 -50.26 67.92
CA GLY A 480 -34.90 -50.60 68.49
C GLY A 480 -34.19 -49.43 69.18
N VAL A 481 -34.90 -48.39 69.61
CA VAL A 481 -34.29 -47.15 70.15
C VAL A 481 -34.83 -46.80 71.53
N ALA A 482 -33.93 -46.32 72.40
CA ALA A 482 -34.25 -45.64 73.65
C ALA A 482 -33.91 -44.16 73.54
N VAL A 483 -34.84 -43.29 73.89
CA VAL A 483 -34.65 -41.83 73.89
C VAL A 483 -34.68 -41.34 75.33
N ARG A 484 -33.60 -40.67 75.77
CA ARG A 484 -33.54 -40.03 77.08
C ARG A 484 -33.90 -38.57 76.94
N LEU A 485 -34.97 -38.17 77.60
CA LEU A 485 -35.39 -36.80 77.72
C LEU A 485 -35.09 -36.28 79.11
N SER A 486 -34.66 -35.04 79.14
CA SER A 486 -34.48 -34.31 80.36
C SER A 486 -35.50 -33.20 80.49
N ARG A 487 -36.23 -33.19 81.59
CA ARG A 487 -37.20 -32.14 81.89
C ARG A 487 -36.70 -31.26 83.02
N ASN A 488 -36.63 -29.96 82.71
CA ASN A 488 -36.37 -28.94 83.71
C ASN A 488 -37.63 -28.75 84.59
N ALA A 489 -37.49 -28.91 85.91
CA ALA A 489 -38.60 -28.83 86.85
C ALA A 489 -39.24 -27.42 86.94
N LEU A 490 -38.51 -26.36 86.59
CA LEU A 490 -38.98 -24.97 86.65
C LEU A 490 -39.76 -24.55 85.41
N THR A 491 -39.33 -24.99 84.22
CA THR A 491 -39.93 -24.56 82.93
C THR A 491 -40.87 -25.59 82.33
N GLY A 492 -40.85 -26.83 82.84
CA GLY A 492 -41.63 -27.95 82.32
C GLY A 492 -41.21 -28.42 80.93
N ARG A 493 -40.22 -27.78 80.28
CA ARG A 493 -39.73 -28.14 78.95
C ARG A 493 -38.84 -29.38 79.02
N ALA A 494 -39.05 -30.28 78.06
CA ALA A 494 -38.26 -31.50 77.93
C ALA A 494 -37.54 -31.53 76.58
N GLU A 495 -36.25 -31.87 76.63
CA GLU A 495 -35.36 -31.98 75.49
C GLU A 495 -34.70 -33.35 75.47
N VAL A 496 -34.46 -33.89 74.28
CA VAL A 496 -33.70 -35.12 74.10
C VAL A 496 -32.24 -34.84 74.44
N VAL A 497 -31.72 -35.54 75.45
CA VAL A 497 -30.32 -35.42 75.89
C VAL A 497 -29.46 -36.60 75.44
N ALA A 498 -30.08 -37.74 75.11
CA ALA A 498 -29.38 -38.88 74.54
C ALA A 498 -30.34 -39.78 73.73
N VAL A 499 -29.79 -40.47 72.73
CA VAL A 499 -30.47 -41.53 71.97
C VAL A 499 -29.56 -42.76 72.00
N SER A 500 -30.11 -43.94 72.29
CA SER A 500 -29.35 -45.18 72.43
C SER A 500 -30.03 -46.33 71.69
N ASN A 501 -29.25 -47.27 71.17
CA ASN A 501 -29.78 -48.46 70.52
C ASN A 501 -30.12 -49.53 71.57
N LEU A 502 -31.33 -50.04 71.57
CA LEU A 502 -31.79 -51.08 72.51
C LEU A 502 -31.08 -52.42 72.32
N ARG A 503 -30.50 -52.67 71.13
CA ARG A 503 -29.70 -53.89 70.85
C ARG A 503 -28.31 -53.87 71.50
N GLU A 504 -27.85 -52.71 71.96
CA GLU A 504 -26.52 -52.50 72.55
C GLU A 504 -26.60 -52.24 74.07
N MET A 505 -27.79 -52.23 74.66
CA MET A 505 -27.92 -52.14 76.12
C MET A 505 -27.62 -53.50 76.76
N PRO A 506 -26.74 -53.57 77.78
CA PRO A 506 -26.53 -54.81 78.53
C PRO A 506 -27.84 -55.25 79.20
N PRO A 507 -28.14 -56.56 79.29
CA PRO A 507 -29.32 -57.03 79.99
C PRO A 507 -29.27 -56.53 81.44
N ALA A 508 -30.37 -55.96 81.92
CA ALA A 508 -30.48 -55.52 83.30
C ALA A 508 -30.27 -56.71 84.26
N PRO A 509 -29.63 -56.50 85.43
CA PRO A 509 -29.34 -57.57 86.39
C PRO A 509 -30.58 -58.26 86.96
#